data_AF-A0A6J5VF96-F1
#
_entry.id   AF-A0A6J5VF96-F1
#
_cell.length_a   1.000
_cell.length_b   1.000
_cell.length_c   1.000
_cell.angle_alpha   90.00
_cell.angle_beta   90.00
_cell.angle_gamma   90.00
#
_symmetry.space_group_name_H-M   'P 1'
#
loop_
_entity.id
_entity.type
_entity.pdbx_description
1 polymer ?
#
loop_
_entity_poly.entity_id
_entity_poly.type
_entity_poly.pdbx_seq_one_letter_code
_entity_poly.pdbx_strand_id
1 'polypeptide(L)'
;MSDSINADPFNFFLTAAGNDQVKQVSNMDRELYFRSQHSSMINGLQGCYAAYGPVVRLAKRWVASHLFSACLVEEAIELLVAYIFLKPLPFNAPSSRITGFLRFLRLLVDYDWTFSALVVDINNDLTPNDEKEISDNFMSSRKTYEENVQSVNPAMFLATAYDKASEAWTRFSPNSMELKRLMAYAGSSANFLTKLISEDHNDSYRWECLFKTPLNNYDAVILLHGDKLPYPQRLLFSSELNQGVHVARGNASKVFHPFLLAGDLNGNSEDLRNKLLKEYSNTFKLWYDSLGGDAVGITWGRYSSKKRGREEEAEEVKDPTDVLKDVGKVGKGFVRGIYLLKAPRLMG
;
A
#
# COMPACT_ATOMS: atom_id res chain seq x y z
N MET A 1 52.74 -16.44 -32.46
CA MET A 1 52.65 -16.07 -31.03
C MET A 1 51.96 -14.72 -30.99
N SER A 2 50.83 -14.64 -30.29
CA SER A 2 50.01 -13.46 -29.97
C SER A 2 49.51 -12.57 -31.13
N ASP A 3 48.28 -12.82 -31.59
CA ASP A 3 47.38 -11.74 -32.02
C ASP A 3 46.45 -11.43 -30.84
N SER A 4 46.60 -10.24 -30.28
CA SER A 4 45.81 -9.71 -29.18
C SER A 4 44.58 -8.99 -29.76
N ILE A 5 43.41 -9.49 -29.39
CA ILE A 5 42.11 -8.86 -29.67
C ILE A 5 42.05 -7.58 -28.82
N ASN A 6 42.17 -6.42 -29.47
CA ASN A 6 41.85 -5.13 -28.86
C ASN A 6 40.32 -5.05 -28.68
N ALA A 7 39.84 -5.34 -27.48
CA ALA A 7 38.47 -5.02 -27.07
C ALA A 7 38.40 -3.54 -26.68
N ASP A 8 37.68 -2.77 -27.49
CA ASP A 8 37.52 -1.32 -27.33
C ASP A 8 36.68 -1.02 -26.06
N PRO A 9 37.20 -0.29 -25.05
CA PRO A 9 36.51 -0.08 -23.76
C PRO A 9 35.21 0.73 -23.87
N PHE A 10 35.02 1.44 -25.00
CA PHE A 10 33.83 2.27 -25.24
C PHE A 10 32.59 1.46 -25.61
N ASN A 11 32.73 0.20 -26.04
CA ASN A 11 31.58 -0.62 -26.48
C ASN A 11 30.81 -1.27 -25.31
N PHE A 12 31.41 -1.27 -24.10
CA PHE A 12 30.80 -1.85 -22.90
C PHE A 12 29.81 -0.88 -22.21
N PHE A 13 30.02 0.44 -22.34
CA PHE A 13 29.14 1.45 -21.74
C PHE A 13 27.87 1.71 -22.55
N LEU A 14 27.94 1.61 -23.88
CA LEU A 14 26.77 1.74 -24.76
C LEU A 14 25.82 0.54 -24.67
N THR A 15 26.36 -0.67 -24.48
CA THR A 15 25.55 -1.88 -24.28
C THR A 15 24.86 -1.90 -22.92
N ALA A 16 25.48 -1.39 -21.85
CA ALA A 16 24.85 -1.28 -20.54
C ALA A 16 23.69 -0.25 -20.52
N ALA A 17 23.91 0.93 -21.10
CA ALA A 17 22.87 1.96 -21.22
C ALA A 17 21.70 1.53 -22.13
N GLY A 18 22.00 0.81 -23.22
CA GLY A 18 20.98 0.21 -24.08
C GLY A 18 20.17 -0.88 -23.35
N ASN A 19 20.81 -1.69 -22.50
CA ASN A 19 20.12 -2.73 -21.74
C ASN A 19 19.19 -2.16 -20.66
N ASP A 20 19.58 -1.06 -20.01
CA ASP A 20 18.74 -0.40 -18.99
C ASP A 20 17.54 0.32 -19.62
N GLN A 21 17.73 0.96 -20.78
CA GLN A 21 16.60 1.55 -21.52
C GLN A 21 15.65 0.48 -22.06
N VAL A 22 16.18 -0.62 -22.62
CA VAL A 22 15.36 -1.75 -23.10
C VAL A 22 14.62 -2.43 -21.94
N LYS A 23 15.26 -2.60 -20.77
CA LYS A 23 14.59 -3.10 -19.55
C LYS A 23 13.50 -2.15 -19.05
N GLN A 24 13.76 -0.84 -19.04
CA GLN A 24 12.75 0.16 -18.67
C GLN A 24 11.55 0.16 -19.62
N VAL A 25 11.77 0.12 -20.94
CA VAL A 25 10.71 0.03 -21.94
C VAL A 25 9.91 -1.27 -21.76
N SER A 26 10.58 -2.41 -21.56
CA SER A 26 9.90 -3.69 -21.34
C SER A 26 9.05 -3.72 -20.06
N ASN A 27 9.49 -3.05 -18.99
CA ASN A 27 8.71 -2.93 -17.76
C ASN A 27 7.49 -2.01 -17.95
N MET A 28 7.65 -0.91 -18.68
CA MET A 28 6.56 0.02 -18.95
C MET A 28 5.48 -0.60 -19.86
N ASP A 29 5.89 -1.31 -20.91
CA ASP A 29 4.96 -2.02 -21.80
C ASP A 29 4.15 -3.06 -21.04
N ARG A 30 4.80 -3.79 -20.12
CA ARG A 30 4.15 -4.78 -19.27
C ARG A 30 3.15 -4.15 -18.30
N GLU A 31 3.51 -3.02 -17.69
CA GLU A 31 2.61 -2.27 -16.81
C GLU A 31 1.38 -1.76 -17.57
N LEU A 32 1.57 -1.19 -18.75
CA LEU A 32 0.49 -0.73 -19.61
C LEU A 32 -0.44 -1.87 -20.02
N TYR A 33 0.12 -3.04 -20.35
CA TYR A 33 -0.65 -4.25 -20.64
C TYR A 33 -1.52 -4.66 -19.45
N PHE A 34 -0.96 -4.75 -18.23
CA PHE A 34 -1.75 -5.13 -17.07
C PHE A 34 -2.87 -4.13 -16.78
N ARG A 35 -2.58 -2.82 -16.86
CA ARG A 35 -3.59 -1.77 -16.65
C ARG A 35 -4.70 -1.83 -17.69
N SER A 36 -4.38 -2.06 -18.97
CA SER A 36 -5.38 -2.15 -20.04
C SER A 36 -6.28 -3.37 -19.87
N GLN A 37 -5.70 -4.54 -19.59
CA GLN A 37 -6.47 -5.77 -19.37
C GLN A 37 -7.37 -5.65 -18.13
N HIS A 38 -6.81 -5.14 -17.03
CA HIS A 38 -7.56 -4.92 -15.79
C HIS A 38 -8.75 -3.98 -16.01
N SER A 39 -8.52 -2.81 -16.62
CA SER A 39 -9.57 -1.82 -16.88
C SER A 39 -10.71 -2.40 -17.73
N SER A 40 -10.37 -3.15 -18.78
CA SER A 40 -11.37 -3.80 -19.65
C SER A 40 -12.24 -4.80 -18.88
N MET A 41 -11.61 -5.70 -18.09
CA MET A 41 -12.35 -6.74 -17.35
C MET A 41 -13.24 -6.15 -16.26
N ILE A 42 -12.73 -5.19 -15.50
CA ILE A 42 -13.48 -4.56 -14.40
C ILE A 42 -14.67 -3.75 -14.93
N ASN A 43 -14.50 -3.07 -16.07
CA ASN A 43 -15.60 -2.38 -16.73
C ASN A 43 -16.71 -3.35 -17.16
N GLY A 44 -16.34 -4.53 -17.69
CA GLY A 44 -17.28 -5.60 -18.00
C GLY A 44 -18.05 -6.07 -16.76
N LEU A 45 -17.32 -6.37 -15.67
CA LEU A 45 -17.91 -6.82 -14.41
C LEU A 45 -18.89 -5.80 -13.81
N GLN A 46 -18.56 -4.51 -13.86
CA GLN A 46 -19.44 -3.44 -13.40
C GLN A 46 -20.76 -3.40 -14.19
N GLY A 47 -20.73 -3.72 -15.49
CA GLY A 47 -21.93 -3.85 -16.31
C GLY A 47 -22.84 -5.01 -15.88
N CYS A 48 -22.26 -6.08 -15.33
CA CYS A 48 -23.00 -7.24 -14.82
C CYS A 48 -23.58 -7.02 -13.42
N TYR A 49 -22.86 -6.29 -12.55
CA TYR A 49 -23.24 -6.13 -11.14
C TYR A 49 -23.32 -4.64 -10.75
N ALA A 50 -24.53 -4.09 -10.73
CA ALA A 50 -24.76 -2.68 -10.39
C ALA A 50 -24.22 -2.25 -9.01
N ALA A 51 -24.18 -3.18 -8.03
CA ALA A 51 -23.65 -2.91 -6.70
C ALA A 51 -22.11 -2.92 -6.62
N TYR A 52 -21.40 -3.43 -7.63
CA TYR A 52 -19.95 -3.59 -7.62
C TYR A 52 -19.22 -2.26 -7.43
N GLY A 53 -19.47 -1.26 -8.30
CA GLY A 53 -18.82 0.05 -8.23
C GLY A 53 -19.01 0.78 -6.89
N PRO A 54 -20.24 0.83 -6.33
CA PRO A 54 -20.45 1.32 -4.97
C PRO A 54 -19.66 0.59 -3.88
N VAL A 55 -19.51 -0.75 -3.96
CA VAL A 55 -18.73 -1.54 -2.99
C VAL A 55 -17.24 -1.24 -3.12
N VAL A 56 -16.71 -1.20 -4.35
CA VAL A 56 -15.30 -0.85 -4.62
C VAL A 56 -14.96 0.52 -4.03
N ARG A 57 -15.83 1.52 -4.23
CA ARG A 57 -15.59 2.87 -3.68
C ARG A 57 -15.50 2.87 -2.16
N LEU A 58 -16.37 2.11 -1.47
CA LEU A 58 -16.29 1.96 -0.02
C LEU A 58 -15.02 1.23 0.42
N ALA A 59 -14.66 0.14 -0.27
CA ALA A 59 -13.47 -0.64 0.03
C ALA A 59 -12.19 0.20 -0.14
N LYS A 60 -12.02 0.88 -1.28
CA LYS A 60 -10.89 1.78 -1.53
C LYS A 60 -10.81 2.89 -0.49
N ARG A 61 -11.94 3.53 -0.19
CA ARG A 61 -11.98 4.60 0.82
C ARG A 61 -11.62 4.09 2.21
N TRP A 62 -12.07 2.90 2.59
CA TRP A 62 -11.74 2.28 3.89
C TRP A 62 -10.25 1.93 3.99
N VAL A 63 -9.68 1.27 2.95
CA VAL A 63 -8.25 0.92 2.92
C VAL A 63 -7.41 2.20 3.04
N ALA A 64 -7.75 3.22 2.26
CA ALA A 64 -7.04 4.49 2.26
C ALA A 64 -7.18 5.23 3.61
N SER A 65 -8.38 5.33 4.17
CA SER A 65 -8.62 6.01 5.46
C SER A 65 -7.92 5.35 6.64
N HIS A 66 -7.63 4.04 6.55
CA HIS A 66 -6.83 3.30 7.54
C HIS A 66 -5.32 3.32 7.28
N LEU A 67 -4.88 4.17 6.34
CA LEU A 67 -3.48 4.43 5.98
C LEU A 67 -2.77 3.27 5.27
N PHE A 68 -3.53 2.42 4.57
CA PHE A 68 -3.00 1.25 3.85
C PHE A 68 -2.78 1.51 2.35
N SER A 69 -2.71 2.77 1.87
CA SER A 69 -2.51 3.04 0.44
C SER A 69 -1.17 2.57 -0.12
N ALA A 70 -0.14 2.43 0.71
CA ALA A 70 1.13 1.80 0.31
C ALA A 70 1.09 0.27 0.34
N CYS A 71 0.13 -0.29 1.09
CA CYS A 71 0.02 -1.72 1.37
C CYS A 71 -0.79 -2.44 0.28
N LEU A 72 -1.89 -1.83 -0.17
CA LEU A 72 -2.74 -2.34 -1.24
C LEU A 72 -2.98 -1.25 -2.28
N VAL A 73 -2.64 -1.55 -3.53
CA VAL A 73 -2.97 -0.72 -4.69
C VAL A 73 -4.46 -0.84 -5.02
N GLU A 74 -4.99 0.12 -5.75
CA GLU A 74 -6.42 0.21 -6.04
C GLU A 74 -6.95 -0.98 -6.84
N GLU A 75 -6.16 -1.47 -7.80
CA GLU A 75 -6.46 -2.62 -8.65
C GLU A 75 -6.57 -3.92 -7.85
N ALA A 76 -5.71 -4.11 -6.84
CA ALA A 76 -5.82 -5.25 -5.93
C ALA A 76 -7.14 -5.22 -5.15
N ILE A 77 -7.57 -4.05 -4.70
CA ILE A 77 -8.86 -3.87 -4.00
C ILE A 77 -10.03 -4.18 -4.95
N GLU A 78 -9.94 -3.76 -6.21
CA GLU A 78 -10.94 -4.07 -7.24
C GLU A 78 -11.08 -5.58 -7.48
N LEU A 79 -9.97 -6.32 -7.53
CA LEU A 79 -9.97 -7.79 -7.65
C LEU A 79 -10.54 -8.49 -6.41
N LEU A 80 -10.18 -8.03 -5.21
CA LEU A 80 -10.74 -8.57 -3.96
C LEU A 80 -12.26 -8.38 -3.89
N VAL A 81 -12.76 -7.22 -4.33
CA VAL A 81 -14.20 -6.99 -4.45
C VAL A 81 -14.79 -7.82 -5.59
N ALA A 82 -14.11 -7.99 -6.72
CA ALA A 82 -14.61 -8.82 -7.82
C ALA A 82 -14.85 -10.28 -7.34
N TYR A 83 -13.92 -10.82 -6.55
CA TYR A 83 -14.01 -12.15 -5.99
C TYR A 83 -15.31 -12.39 -5.20
N ILE A 84 -15.74 -11.45 -4.35
CA ILE A 84 -16.98 -11.63 -3.57
C ILE A 84 -18.27 -11.61 -4.41
N PHE A 85 -18.22 -11.08 -5.63
CA PHE A 85 -19.33 -11.13 -6.59
C PHE A 85 -19.31 -12.40 -7.43
N LEU A 86 -18.12 -12.86 -7.84
CA LEU A 86 -17.92 -14.04 -8.68
C LEU A 86 -18.03 -15.36 -7.89
N LYS A 87 -17.59 -15.38 -6.63
CA LYS A 87 -17.64 -16.53 -5.72
C LYS A 87 -18.51 -16.20 -4.50
N PRO A 88 -19.83 -16.00 -4.65
CA PRO A 88 -20.67 -15.47 -3.59
C PRO A 88 -21.11 -16.51 -2.54
N LEU A 89 -20.86 -17.80 -2.80
CA LEU A 89 -21.29 -18.90 -1.94
C LEU A 89 -20.75 -18.73 -0.51
N PRO A 90 -21.55 -19.05 0.53
CA PRO A 90 -22.85 -19.74 0.48
C PRO A 90 -24.07 -18.84 0.21
N PHE A 91 -23.86 -17.56 -0.12
CA PHE A 91 -24.93 -16.59 -0.37
C PHE A 91 -25.06 -16.24 -1.86
N ASN A 92 -25.89 -15.25 -2.18
CA ASN A 92 -25.96 -14.61 -3.49
C ASN A 92 -24.93 -13.48 -3.63
N ALA A 93 -24.62 -13.07 -4.86
CA ALA A 93 -23.80 -11.90 -5.12
C ALA A 93 -24.34 -10.66 -4.36
N PRO A 94 -23.48 -9.80 -3.79
CA PRO A 94 -23.93 -8.66 -3.02
C PRO A 94 -24.87 -7.75 -3.83
N SER A 95 -26.05 -7.48 -3.28
CA SER A 95 -27.04 -6.56 -3.88
C SER A 95 -27.03 -5.16 -3.26
N SER A 96 -26.28 -4.97 -2.17
CA SER A 96 -26.14 -3.68 -1.48
C SER A 96 -24.69 -3.35 -1.21
N ARG A 97 -24.38 -2.04 -1.19
CA ARG A 97 -23.04 -1.53 -0.90
C ARG A 97 -22.55 -1.92 0.50
N ILE A 98 -23.44 -1.96 1.50
CA ILE A 98 -23.10 -2.27 2.89
C ILE A 98 -22.80 -3.77 3.04
N THR A 99 -23.63 -4.64 2.45
CA THR A 99 -23.39 -6.09 2.46
C THR A 99 -22.11 -6.44 1.72
N GLY A 100 -21.88 -5.85 0.53
CA GLY A 100 -20.64 -6.08 -0.21
C GLY A 100 -19.41 -5.59 0.54
N PHE A 101 -19.50 -4.42 1.18
CA PHE A 101 -18.41 -3.91 2.00
C PHE A 101 -18.11 -4.81 3.23
N LEU A 102 -19.14 -5.28 3.93
CA LEU A 102 -18.95 -6.24 5.03
C LEU A 102 -18.28 -7.53 4.54
N ARG A 103 -18.69 -8.06 3.38
CA ARG A 103 -18.07 -9.26 2.80
C ARG A 103 -16.64 -9.05 2.35
N PHE A 104 -16.29 -7.87 1.84
CA PHE A 104 -14.92 -7.50 1.55
C PHE A 104 -14.05 -7.53 2.82
N LEU A 105 -14.53 -6.94 3.93
CA LEU A 105 -13.80 -6.98 5.21
C LEU A 105 -13.64 -8.41 5.74
N ARG A 106 -14.68 -9.25 5.60
CA ARG A 106 -14.62 -10.67 5.97
C ARG A 106 -13.67 -11.46 5.09
N LEU A 107 -13.67 -11.23 3.78
CA LEU A 107 -12.71 -11.86 2.86
C LEU A 107 -11.27 -11.63 3.31
N LEU A 108 -10.92 -10.40 3.69
CA LEU A 108 -9.58 -10.09 4.19
C LEU A 108 -9.19 -10.94 5.39
N VAL A 109 -10.13 -11.22 6.29
CA VAL A 109 -9.87 -11.91 7.57
C VAL A 109 -9.92 -13.42 7.43
N ASP A 110 -10.91 -13.93 6.70
CA ASP A 110 -11.30 -15.34 6.71
C ASP A 110 -10.62 -16.13 5.59
N TYR A 111 -10.06 -15.46 4.57
CA TYR A 111 -9.34 -16.12 3.49
C TYR A 111 -7.96 -16.63 3.94
N ASP A 112 -7.61 -17.85 3.52
CA ASP A 112 -6.33 -18.46 3.83
C ASP A 112 -5.22 -17.98 2.88
N TRP A 113 -4.70 -16.79 3.17
CA TRP A 113 -3.60 -16.20 2.42
C TRP A 113 -2.31 -17.02 2.46
N THR A 114 -2.16 -17.91 3.44
CA THR A 114 -0.91 -18.68 3.62
C THR A 114 -0.85 -19.82 2.61
N PHE A 115 -1.96 -20.54 2.46
CA PHE A 115 -2.00 -21.79 1.70
C PHE A 115 -2.81 -21.71 0.41
N SER A 116 -3.48 -20.59 0.13
CA SER A 116 -4.30 -20.44 -1.07
C SER A 116 -3.98 -19.17 -1.88
N ALA A 117 -3.94 -19.33 -3.21
CA ALA A 117 -3.94 -18.23 -4.17
C ALA A 117 -5.38 -17.78 -4.46
N LEU A 118 -5.63 -16.48 -4.42
CA LEU A 118 -6.95 -15.93 -4.74
C LEU A 118 -7.06 -15.73 -6.26
N VAL A 119 -7.83 -16.61 -6.89
CA VAL A 119 -8.05 -16.62 -8.35
C VAL A 119 -9.32 -15.85 -8.68
N VAL A 120 -9.20 -14.82 -9.51
CA VAL A 120 -10.30 -13.98 -9.99
C VAL A 120 -10.48 -14.19 -11.48
N ASP A 121 -11.44 -15.05 -11.82
CA ASP A 121 -11.82 -15.35 -13.20
C ASP A 121 -13.13 -14.63 -13.55
N ILE A 122 -13.02 -13.44 -14.14
CA ILE A 122 -14.18 -12.59 -14.45
C ILE A 122 -14.97 -13.16 -15.65
N ASN A 123 -14.28 -13.72 -16.64
CA ASN A 123 -14.88 -14.16 -17.90
C ASN A 123 -15.17 -15.67 -17.95
N ASN A 124 -14.71 -16.44 -16.96
CA ASN A 124 -14.67 -17.91 -16.99
C ASN A 124 -13.81 -18.43 -18.15
N ASP A 125 -12.68 -17.77 -18.40
CA ASP A 125 -11.75 -18.10 -19.49
C ASP A 125 -10.48 -18.83 -19.01
N LEU A 126 -10.32 -19.06 -17.70
CA LEU A 126 -9.23 -19.88 -17.18
C LEU A 126 -9.48 -21.37 -17.47
N THR A 127 -8.49 -22.01 -18.09
CA THR A 127 -8.48 -23.45 -18.33
C THR A 127 -7.85 -24.21 -17.16
N PRO A 128 -8.05 -25.54 -17.06
CA PRO A 128 -7.37 -26.35 -16.04
C PRO A 128 -5.84 -26.28 -16.10
N ASN A 129 -5.28 -26.02 -17.28
CA ASN A 129 -3.83 -25.80 -17.43
C ASN A 129 -3.41 -24.47 -16.80
N ASP A 130 -4.23 -23.42 -16.92
CA ASP A 130 -3.98 -22.12 -16.31
C ASP A 130 -4.10 -22.19 -14.79
N GLU A 131 -5.09 -22.92 -14.27
CA GLU A 131 -5.23 -23.17 -12.82
C GLU A 131 -4.01 -23.92 -12.26
N LYS A 132 -3.49 -24.90 -13.01
CA LYS A 132 -2.26 -25.59 -12.63
C LYS A 132 -1.06 -24.64 -12.65
N GLU A 133 -0.92 -23.82 -13.68
CA GLU A 133 0.15 -22.82 -13.79
C GLU A 133 0.11 -21.83 -12.61
N ILE A 134 -1.09 -21.36 -12.25
CA ILE A 134 -1.29 -20.49 -11.08
C ILE A 134 -0.85 -21.18 -9.79
N SER A 135 -1.22 -22.46 -9.61
CA SER A 135 -0.82 -23.25 -8.44
C SER A 135 0.70 -23.42 -8.36
N ASP A 136 1.34 -23.73 -9.49
CA ASP A 136 2.80 -23.89 -9.58
C ASP A 136 3.53 -22.57 -9.28
N ASN A 137 3.03 -21.44 -9.80
CA ASN A 137 3.55 -20.10 -9.52
C ASN A 137 3.39 -19.72 -8.05
N PHE A 138 2.22 -20.00 -7.46
CA PHE A 138 1.98 -19.78 -6.03
C PHE A 138 2.97 -20.57 -5.18
N MET A 139 3.11 -21.87 -5.42
CA MET A 139 4.05 -22.72 -4.66
C MET A 139 5.50 -22.25 -4.81
N SER A 140 5.89 -21.81 -6.00
CA SER A 140 7.23 -21.26 -6.27
C SER A 140 7.48 -19.94 -5.51
N SER A 141 6.46 -19.08 -5.44
CA SER A 141 6.53 -17.83 -4.66
C SER A 141 6.72 -18.09 -3.16
N ARG A 142 6.13 -19.17 -2.63
CA ARG A 142 6.29 -19.58 -1.23
C ARG A 142 7.67 -20.20 -0.94
N LYS A 143 8.20 -21.03 -1.85
CA LYS A 143 9.52 -21.68 -1.70
C LYS A 143 10.70 -20.70 -1.76
N THR A 144 10.65 -19.74 -2.69
CA THR A 144 11.72 -18.73 -2.87
C THR A 144 12.04 -17.99 -1.56
N TYR A 145 11.04 -17.80 -0.71
CA TYR A 145 11.19 -17.21 0.61
C TYR A 145 11.87 -18.13 1.63
N GLU A 146 11.54 -19.42 1.65
CA GLU A 146 12.17 -20.38 2.57
C GLU A 146 13.69 -20.46 2.35
N GLU A 147 14.11 -20.33 1.10
CA GLU A 147 15.52 -20.37 0.69
C GLU A 147 16.24 -19.03 0.89
N ASN A 148 15.53 -17.89 0.76
CA ASN A 148 16.09 -16.55 0.91
C ASN A 148 15.23 -15.69 1.86
N VAL A 149 15.55 -15.74 3.15
CA VAL A 149 14.89 -14.94 4.22
C VAL A 149 14.96 -13.41 3.97
N GLN A 150 15.91 -12.97 3.14
CA GLN A 150 16.06 -11.56 2.75
C GLN A 150 15.10 -11.11 1.63
N SER A 151 14.40 -12.05 0.97
CA SER A 151 13.42 -11.74 -0.08
C SER A 151 12.08 -11.27 0.52
N VAL A 152 11.49 -10.23 -0.08
CA VAL A 152 10.16 -9.75 0.31
C VAL A 152 9.13 -10.77 -0.15
N ASN A 153 8.54 -11.51 0.80
CA ASN A 153 7.45 -12.45 0.53
C ASN A 153 6.11 -11.71 0.50
N PRO A 154 5.47 -11.56 -0.67
CA PRO A 154 4.11 -11.05 -0.72
C PRO A 154 3.17 -12.06 -0.07
N ALA A 155 2.54 -11.67 1.03
CA ALA A 155 1.61 -12.54 1.74
C ALA A 155 0.32 -12.75 0.95
N MET A 156 -0.05 -11.83 0.08
CA MET A 156 -1.22 -11.92 -0.80
C MET A 156 -0.80 -12.33 -2.21
N PHE A 157 -1.46 -13.33 -2.78
CA PHE A 157 -1.29 -13.77 -4.16
C PHE A 157 -2.63 -13.66 -4.88
N LEU A 158 -2.77 -12.68 -5.77
CA LEU A 158 -3.93 -12.46 -6.62
C LEU A 158 -3.61 -12.91 -8.05
N ALA A 159 -4.40 -13.84 -8.57
CA ALA A 159 -4.27 -14.35 -9.94
C ALA A 159 -5.49 -14.00 -10.79
N THR A 160 -5.26 -13.76 -12.07
CA THR A 160 -6.28 -13.50 -13.09
C THR A 160 -5.86 -14.15 -14.42
N ALA A 161 -6.74 -14.14 -15.41
CA ALA A 161 -6.40 -14.61 -16.77
C ALA A 161 -5.23 -13.86 -17.40
N TYR A 162 -5.05 -12.57 -17.10
CA TYR A 162 -3.94 -11.76 -17.64
C TYR A 162 -2.69 -11.76 -16.75
N ASP A 163 -2.78 -12.24 -15.51
CA ASP A 163 -1.68 -12.28 -14.56
C ASP A 163 -1.80 -13.51 -13.66
N LYS A 164 -1.19 -14.62 -14.10
CA LYS A 164 -1.20 -15.90 -13.40
C LYS A 164 -0.11 -16.02 -12.32
N ALA A 165 0.85 -15.10 -12.32
CA ALA A 165 2.02 -15.11 -11.44
C ALA A 165 1.92 -14.07 -10.30
N SER A 166 0.85 -13.29 -10.27
CA SER A 166 0.61 -12.23 -9.27
C SER A 166 1.67 -11.11 -9.32
N GLU A 167 2.11 -10.76 -10.52
CA GLU A 167 3.18 -9.82 -10.73
C GLU A 167 2.72 -8.36 -10.83
N ALA A 168 1.45 -8.12 -11.16
CA ALA A 168 0.94 -6.79 -11.43
C ALA A 168 0.68 -6.00 -10.14
N TRP A 169 -0.11 -6.57 -9.21
CA TRP A 169 -0.73 -5.78 -8.14
C TRP A 169 -0.27 -6.13 -6.73
N THR A 170 0.17 -7.38 -6.51
CA THR A 170 0.55 -7.88 -5.17
C THR A 170 1.95 -8.48 -5.12
N ARG A 171 2.80 -8.16 -6.09
CA ARG A 171 4.17 -8.72 -6.20
C ARG A 171 5.05 -8.45 -4.98
N PHE A 172 4.95 -7.27 -4.38
CA PHE A 172 5.83 -6.82 -3.30
C PHE A 172 5.12 -6.50 -1.99
N SER A 173 3.81 -6.29 -2.04
CA SER A 173 3.00 -5.84 -0.91
C SER A 173 1.58 -6.37 -1.07
N PRO A 174 0.89 -6.73 0.01
CA PRO A 174 1.34 -6.72 1.41
C PRO A 174 2.31 -7.85 1.75
N ASN A 175 3.31 -7.58 2.60
CA ASN A 175 4.06 -8.62 3.30
C ASN A 175 3.26 -9.20 4.49
N SER A 176 3.77 -10.25 5.14
CA SER A 176 3.06 -10.92 6.24
C SER A 176 2.67 -10.01 7.41
N MET A 177 3.54 -9.06 7.78
CA MET A 177 3.24 -8.13 8.88
C MET A 177 2.20 -7.09 8.48
N GLU A 178 2.28 -6.58 7.25
CA GLU A 178 1.29 -5.65 6.71
C GLU A 178 -0.08 -6.31 6.59
N LEU A 179 -0.12 -7.53 6.06
CA LEU A 179 -1.35 -8.29 5.91
C LEU A 179 -1.98 -8.56 7.28
N LYS A 180 -1.21 -9.00 8.28
CA LYS A 180 -1.72 -9.18 9.65
C LYS A 180 -2.30 -7.89 10.23
N ARG A 181 -1.64 -6.75 10.00
CA ARG A 181 -2.15 -5.44 10.45
C ARG A 181 -3.46 -5.09 9.73
N LEU A 182 -3.53 -5.28 8.41
CA LEU A 182 -4.73 -5.08 7.61
C LEU A 182 -5.89 -5.97 8.08
N MET A 183 -5.63 -7.26 8.30
CA MET A 183 -6.60 -8.23 8.82
C MET A 183 -7.14 -7.83 10.19
N ALA A 184 -6.28 -7.33 11.09
CA ALA A 184 -6.73 -6.87 12.41
C ALA A 184 -7.71 -5.69 12.31
N TYR A 185 -7.43 -4.72 11.43
CA TYR A 185 -8.31 -3.60 11.15
C TYR A 185 -9.61 -4.07 10.48
N ALA A 186 -9.52 -4.99 9.51
CA ALA A 186 -10.66 -5.54 8.81
C ALA A 186 -11.59 -6.33 9.75
N GLY A 187 -11.03 -7.16 10.64
CA GLY A 187 -11.79 -7.93 11.63
C GLY A 187 -12.49 -7.06 12.65
N SER A 188 -11.81 -6.03 13.16
CA SER A 188 -12.43 -5.04 14.05
C SER A 188 -13.57 -4.30 13.35
N SER A 189 -13.33 -3.83 12.11
CA SER A 189 -14.32 -3.11 11.30
C SER A 189 -15.51 -3.99 10.93
N ALA A 190 -15.29 -5.26 10.57
CA ALA A 190 -16.34 -6.20 10.23
C ALA A 190 -17.24 -6.49 11.42
N ASN A 191 -16.65 -6.75 12.59
CA ASN A 191 -17.41 -6.99 13.83
C ASN A 191 -18.21 -5.76 14.24
N PHE A 192 -17.62 -4.56 14.12
CA PHE A 192 -18.31 -3.32 14.44
C PHE A 192 -19.44 -3.01 13.44
N LEU A 193 -19.21 -3.19 12.14
CA LEU A 193 -20.22 -3.03 11.11
C LEU A 193 -21.39 -4.01 11.28
N THR A 194 -21.12 -5.28 11.65
CA THR A 194 -22.17 -6.24 11.97
C THR A 194 -23.06 -5.74 13.11
N LYS A 195 -22.48 -5.17 14.17
CA LYS A 195 -23.25 -4.58 15.28
C LYS A 195 -24.10 -3.39 14.82
N LEU A 196 -23.53 -2.49 14.01
CA LEU A 196 -24.26 -1.33 13.49
C LEU A 196 -25.48 -1.73 12.64
N ILE A 197 -25.34 -2.78 11.83
CA ILE A 197 -26.44 -3.30 11.00
C ILE A 197 -27.54 -3.92 11.90
N SER A 198 -27.16 -4.63 12.96
CA SER A 198 -28.12 -5.29 13.85
C SER A 198 -28.85 -4.33 14.80
N GLU A 199 -28.20 -3.24 15.20
CA GLU A 199 -28.72 -2.30 16.21
C GLU A 199 -29.59 -1.17 15.62
N ASP A 200 -29.69 -1.05 14.29
CA ASP A 200 -30.48 -0.04 13.54
C ASP A 200 -30.41 1.40 14.12
N HIS A 201 -29.22 1.82 14.51
CA HIS A 201 -29.00 3.15 15.08
C HIS A 201 -28.59 4.17 14.01
N ASN A 202 -29.31 5.29 13.96
CA ASN A 202 -29.02 6.44 13.09
C ASN A 202 -27.90 7.36 13.65
N ASP A 203 -26.94 6.79 14.37
CA ASP A 203 -25.82 7.56 14.93
C ASP A 203 -24.71 7.73 13.90
N SER A 204 -24.70 8.89 13.25
CA SER A 204 -23.70 9.27 12.25
C SER A 204 -22.26 9.07 12.74
N TYR A 205 -21.95 9.41 14.00
CA TYR A 205 -20.59 9.31 14.53
C TYR A 205 -20.08 7.87 14.58
N ARG A 206 -20.96 6.91 14.91
CA ARG A 206 -20.59 5.49 14.91
C ARG A 206 -20.24 5.01 13.51
N TRP A 207 -20.93 5.46 12.47
CA TRP A 207 -20.57 5.12 11.09
C TRP A 207 -19.24 5.73 10.67
N GLU A 208 -18.92 6.95 11.12
CA GLU A 208 -17.61 7.58 10.87
C GLU A 208 -16.46 6.75 11.44
N CYS A 209 -16.65 6.14 12.62
CA CYS A 209 -15.62 5.31 13.27
C CYS A 209 -15.14 4.14 12.40
N LEU A 210 -15.94 3.65 11.44
CA LEU A 210 -15.50 2.63 10.47
C LEU A 210 -14.37 3.12 9.57
N PHE A 211 -14.25 4.44 9.38
CA PHE A 211 -13.30 5.10 8.49
C PHE A 211 -12.29 5.98 9.24
N LYS A 212 -12.29 5.96 10.59
CA LYS A 212 -11.30 6.67 11.42
C LYS A 212 -10.18 5.72 11.83
N THR A 213 -8.95 6.06 11.44
CA THR A 213 -7.78 5.27 11.82
C THR A 213 -7.37 5.51 13.28
N PRO A 214 -7.18 4.46 14.10
CA PRO A 214 -6.60 4.61 15.44
C PRO A 214 -5.12 4.97 15.36
N LEU A 215 -4.81 6.27 15.45
CA LEU A 215 -3.46 6.82 15.30
C LEU A 215 -2.48 6.38 16.40
N ASN A 216 -2.98 5.93 17.55
CA ASN A 216 -2.18 5.37 18.65
C ASN A 216 -1.49 4.03 18.31
N ASN A 217 -1.85 3.42 17.17
CA ASN A 217 -1.22 2.19 16.67
C ASN A 217 0.08 2.43 15.90
N TYR A 218 0.51 3.68 15.75
CA TYR A 218 1.78 4.06 15.12
C TYR A 218 2.82 4.42 16.18
N ASP A 219 4.09 4.41 15.79
CA ASP A 219 5.18 4.81 16.67
C ASP A 219 5.40 6.32 16.66
N ALA A 220 5.15 6.97 15.51
CA ALA A 220 5.01 8.41 15.38
C ALA A 220 3.92 8.77 14.36
N VAL A 221 3.41 10.00 14.43
CA VAL A 221 2.38 10.51 13.54
C VAL A 221 2.75 11.91 13.08
N ILE A 222 2.70 12.13 11.77
CA ILE A 222 2.81 13.46 11.16
C ILE A 222 1.40 13.90 10.81
N LEU A 223 0.98 15.04 11.34
CA LEU A 223 -0.25 15.71 10.97
C LEU A 223 0.07 16.80 9.94
N LEU A 224 -0.75 16.88 8.90
CA LEU A 224 -0.63 17.82 7.79
C LEU A 224 -1.70 18.91 7.92
N HIS A 225 -1.48 20.04 7.26
CA HIS A 225 -2.50 21.08 7.14
C HIS A 225 -3.54 20.66 6.09
N GLY A 226 -4.77 20.39 6.52
CA GLY A 226 -5.84 19.88 5.65
C GLY A 226 -6.17 20.81 4.48
N ASP A 227 -6.13 22.13 4.69
CA ASP A 227 -6.35 23.16 3.67
C ASP A 227 -5.20 23.26 2.64
N LYS A 228 -4.10 22.57 2.91
CA LYS A 228 -2.91 22.50 2.05
C LYS A 228 -2.81 21.19 1.26
N LEU A 229 -3.72 20.25 1.50
CA LEU A 229 -3.78 19.01 0.72
C LEU A 229 -4.12 19.32 -0.75
N PRO A 230 -3.69 18.46 -1.71
CA PRO A 230 -4.09 18.61 -3.12
C PRO A 230 -5.61 18.56 -3.33
N TYR A 231 -6.32 17.77 -2.51
CA TYR A 231 -7.77 17.62 -2.58
C TYR A 231 -8.41 17.70 -1.18
N PRO A 232 -8.47 18.89 -0.55
CA PRO A 232 -8.98 19.05 0.81
C PRO A 232 -10.41 18.53 0.99
N GLN A 233 -11.24 18.66 -0.06
CA GLN A 233 -12.62 18.18 -0.09
C GLN A 233 -12.77 16.65 -0.01
N ARG A 234 -11.67 15.90 -0.18
CA ARG A 234 -11.67 14.43 -0.04
C ARG A 234 -11.30 13.96 1.36
N LEU A 235 -10.85 14.87 2.24
CA LEU A 235 -10.60 14.56 3.64
C LEU A 235 -11.92 14.23 4.32
N LEU A 236 -12.05 13.00 4.85
CA LEU A 236 -13.28 12.59 5.54
C LEU A 236 -13.43 13.29 6.89
N PHE A 237 -12.39 13.20 7.71
CA PHE A 237 -12.38 13.72 9.07
C PHE A 237 -10.99 14.27 9.35
N SER A 238 -10.92 15.42 10.01
CA SER A 238 -9.65 15.97 10.48
C SER A 238 -9.03 15.02 11.50
N SER A 239 -7.76 14.67 11.29
CA SER A 239 -7.00 13.87 12.24
C SER A 239 -6.61 14.72 13.43
N GLU A 240 -6.75 14.21 14.64
CA GLU A 240 -6.29 14.87 15.86
C GLU A 240 -5.56 13.88 16.76
N LEU A 241 -4.58 14.38 17.50
CA LEU A 241 -3.79 13.56 18.43
C LEU A 241 -3.58 14.30 19.75
N ASN A 242 -4.10 13.70 20.82
CA ASN A 242 -4.03 14.25 22.18
C ASN A 242 -2.97 13.53 23.05
N GLN A 243 -2.16 12.66 22.45
CA GLN A 243 -1.20 11.80 23.14
C GLN A 243 0.16 11.85 22.45
N GLY A 244 1.22 11.54 23.21
CA GLY A 244 2.61 11.52 22.74
C GLY A 244 3.36 12.83 22.93
N VAL A 245 4.66 12.77 22.65
CA VAL A 245 5.57 13.92 22.73
C VAL A 245 5.48 14.72 21.44
N HIS A 246 5.13 16.00 21.54
CA HIS A 246 5.07 16.90 20.40
C HIS A 246 6.50 17.32 20.01
N VAL A 247 7.03 16.74 18.95
CA VAL A 247 8.43 16.87 18.52
C VAL A 247 8.65 18.11 17.67
N ALA A 248 7.71 18.42 16.78
CA ALA A 248 7.80 19.56 15.89
C ALA A 248 6.43 20.14 15.61
N ARG A 249 6.34 21.47 15.58
CA ARG A 249 5.13 22.22 15.19
C ARG A 249 5.43 23.03 13.95
N GLY A 250 4.53 22.98 12.96
CA GLY A 250 4.70 23.69 11.70
C GLY A 250 3.55 24.65 11.42
N ASN A 251 3.90 25.85 10.96
CA ASN A 251 2.92 26.81 10.45
C ASN A 251 2.68 26.54 8.97
N ALA A 252 1.44 26.72 8.53
CA ALA A 252 1.07 26.55 7.13
C ALA A 252 1.80 27.60 6.26
N SER A 253 2.34 27.16 5.12
CA SER A 253 2.93 28.05 4.13
C SER A 253 1.94 28.37 3.01
N LYS A 254 2.14 29.49 2.34
CA LYS A 254 1.39 29.83 1.11
C LYS A 254 1.88 29.05 -0.11
N VAL A 255 3.07 28.43 -0.03
CA VAL A 255 3.66 27.61 -1.10
C VAL A 255 2.81 26.37 -1.39
N PHE A 256 2.19 25.79 -0.35
CA PHE A 256 1.26 24.69 -0.54
C PHE A 256 -0.15 25.24 -0.74
N HIS A 257 -0.80 24.84 -1.83
CA HIS A 257 -2.21 25.12 -2.08
C HIS A 257 -2.85 23.99 -2.88
N PRO A 258 -4.19 23.82 -2.78
CA PRO A 258 -4.88 22.69 -3.41
C PRO A 258 -4.68 22.57 -4.93
N PHE A 259 -4.56 23.71 -5.62
CA PHE A 259 -4.38 23.74 -7.07
C PHE A 259 -2.91 23.88 -7.44
N LEU A 260 -2.13 22.80 -7.55
CA LEU A 260 -0.75 22.92 -8.02
C LEU A 260 -0.74 23.55 -9.44
N LEU A 261 -0.23 24.77 -9.56
CA LEU A 261 -0.08 25.43 -10.87
C LEU A 261 1.10 24.77 -11.59
N ALA A 262 1.00 24.63 -12.92
CA ALA A 262 2.03 23.98 -13.73
C ALA A 262 3.43 24.64 -13.59
N GLY A 263 3.50 25.91 -13.17
CA GLY A 263 4.76 26.61 -12.87
C GLY A 263 5.42 26.27 -11.52
N ASP A 264 4.68 25.66 -10.59
CA ASP A 264 5.18 25.25 -9.26
C ASP A 264 5.67 23.79 -9.24
N LEU A 265 5.56 23.08 -10.38
CA LEU A 265 5.98 21.68 -10.55
C LEU A 265 7.49 21.45 -10.51
N ASN A 266 8.30 22.49 -10.34
CA ASN A 266 9.75 22.37 -10.15
C ASN A 266 10.12 21.78 -8.76
N GLY A 267 9.14 21.51 -7.89
CA GLY A 267 9.31 20.87 -6.58
C GLY A 267 8.11 20.01 -6.20
N ASN A 268 7.95 18.90 -6.90
CA ASN A 268 6.80 18.00 -6.88
C ASN A 268 6.49 17.44 -5.46
N SER A 269 5.21 17.38 -5.06
CA SER A 269 4.80 16.72 -3.81
C SER A 269 5.05 15.19 -3.87
N GLU A 270 4.94 14.62 -5.06
CA GLU A 270 5.41 13.27 -5.39
C GLU A 270 6.93 13.15 -5.27
N ASP A 271 7.71 14.18 -5.64
CA ASP A 271 9.16 14.17 -5.43
C ASP A 271 9.53 14.32 -3.95
N LEU A 272 8.77 15.09 -3.16
CA LEU A 272 8.98 15.17 -1.71
C LEU A 272 8.67 13.81 -1.06
N ARG A 273 7.58 13.15 -1.47
CA ARG A 273 7.23 11.80 -1.05
C ARG A 273 8.29 10.78 -1.46
N ASN A 274 8.72 10.80 -2.72
CA ASN A 274 9.75 9.91 -3.23
C ASN A 274 11.11 10.20 -2.59
N LYS A 275 11.43 11.47 -2.29
CA LYS A 275 12.61 11.86 -1.52
C LYS A 275 12.54 11.31 -0.10
N LEU A 276 11.44 11.52 0.63
CA LEU A 276 11.26 11.00 1.99
C LEU A 276 11.27 9.45 2.02
N LEU A 277 10.60 8.80 1.07
CA LEU A 277 10.60 7.34 0.94
C LEU A 277 11.99 6.81 0.59
N LYS A 278 12.77 7.50 -0.24
CA LYS A 278 14.11 7.07 -0.66
C LYS A 278 15.20 7.39 0.37
N GLU A 279 15.08 8.50 1.07
CA GLU A 279 16.05 8.97 2.07
C GLU A 279 15.91 8.22 3.40
N TYR A 280 14.71 7.76 3.75
CA TYR A 280 14.42 7.12 5.03
C TYR A 280 13.85 5.69 4.94
N SER A 281 13.91 5.04 3.76
CA SER A 281 13.36 3.68 3.53
C SER A 281 13.83 2.64 4.56
N ASN A 282 15.06 2.81 5.05
CA ASN A 282 15.69 1.87 5.97
C ASN A 282 15.42 2.20 7.44
N THR A 283 14.98 3.41 7.76
CA THR A 283 14.79 3.89 9.13
C THR A 283 13.37 3.64 9.62
N PHE A 284 12.37 3.90 8.79
CA PHE A 284 10.98 3.72 9.15
C PHE A 284 10.09 3.48 7.94
N LYS A 285 8.91 2.93 8.21
CA LYS A 285 7.85 2.72 7.22
C LYS A 285 6.77 3.77 7.37
N LEU A 286 6.34 4.31 6.24
CA LEU A 286 5.26 5.29 6.14
C LEU A 286 3.92 4.61 5.84
N TRP A 287 2.87 5.11 6.47
CA TRP A 287 1.48 4.71 6.31
C TRP A 287 0.65 5.96 6.02
N TYR A 288 -0.07 6.02 4.90
CA TYR A 288 -0.79 7.22 4.50
C TYR A 288 -2.08 6.89 3.73
N ASP A 289 -2.96 7.87 3.66
CA ASP A 289 -4.17 7.90 2.83
C ASP A 289 -3.88 8.70 1.55
N SER A 290 -3.73 8.00 0.42
CA SER A 290 -3.51 8.63 -0.90
C SER A 290 -4.75 9.36 -1.44
N LEU A 291 -5.93 9.12 -0.87
CA LEU A 291 -7.20 9.71 -1.30
C LEU A 291 -7.55 10.97 -0.50
N GLY A 292 -6.58 11.58 0.19
CA GLY A 292 -6.71 12.91 0.79
C GLY A 292 -6.73 12.92 2.32
N GLY A 293 -6.02 12.02 2.98
CA GLY A 293 -5.86 12.11 4.44
C GLY A 293 -4.84 13.17 4.86
N ASP A 294 -5.04 13.71 6.06
CA ASP A 294 -4.19 14.73 6.68
C ASP A 294 -3.23 14.14 7.73
N ALA A 295 -3.07 12.82 7.77
CA ALA A 295 -2.18 12.12 8.69
C ALA A 295 -1.31 11.10 7.98
N VAL A 296 -0.05 11.02 8.42
CA VAL A 296 0.90 10.00 8.03
C VAL A 296 1.37 9.28 9.29
N GLY A 297 1.10 7.98 9.36
CA GLY A 297 1.59 7.10 10.41
C GLY A 297 3.00 6.62 10.11
N ILE A 298 3.81 6.46 11.15
CA ILE A 298 5.17 5.97 11.06
C ILE A 298 5.30 4.73 11.95
N THR A 299 5.92 3.68 11.43
CA THR A 299 6.42 2.56 12.25
C THR A 299 7.91 2.39 12.05
N TRP A 300 8.66 2.25 13.13
CA TRP A 300 10.12 2.09 13.04
C TRP A 300 10.49 0.81 12.28
N GLY A 301 11.52 0.90 11.45
CA GLY A 301 12.13 -0.28 10.83
C GLY A 301 12.72 -1.18 11.92
N ARG A 302 12.78 -2.49 11.65
CA ARG A 302 13.58 -3.38 12.51
C ARG A 302 15.04 -3.06 12.21
N TYR A 303 15.74 -2.41 13.14
CA TYR A 303 17.19 -2.33 13.08
C TYR A 303 17.73 -3.75 12.99
N SER A 304 18.32 -4.11 11.85
CA SER A 304 19.09 -5.34 11.76
C SER A 304 20.33 -5.15 12.61
N SER A 305 20.36 -5.70 13.82
CA SER A 305 21.62 -6.01 14.48
C SER A 305 22.37 -6.97 13.56
N LYS A 306 23.25 -6.45 12.70
CA LYS A 306 24.23 -7.27 12.01
C LYS A 306 25.02 -8.00 13.10
N LYS A 307 24.81 -9.31 13.13
CA LYS A 307 25.45 -10.28 14.00
C LYS A 307 26.97 -10.17 13.80
N ARG A 308 27.71 -10.01 14.91
CA ARG A 308 29.16 -10.22 15.12
C ARG A 308 29.97 -10.61 13.86
N GLY A 309 30.89 -9.73 13.46
CA GLY A 309 32.12 -10.16 12.77
C GLY A 309 32.50 -9.37 11.54
N ARG A 310 32.80 -8.06 11.69
CA ARG A 310 33.93 -7.34 11.08
C ARG A 310 33.70 -5.84 11.25
N GLU A 311 34.79 -5.12 11.51
CA GLU A 311 34.87 -3.67 11.70
C GLU A 311 34.26 -2.96 10.49
N GLU A 312 33.02 -2.48 10.63
CA GLU A 312 32.41 -1.47 9.77
C GLU A 312 31.85 -0.40 10.71
N GLU A 313 32.15 0.85 10.39
CA GLU A 313 31.86 2.06 11.17
C GLU A 313 30.46 2.00 11.79
N ALA A 314 30.38 2.28 13.09
CA ALA A 314 29.12 2.35 13.80
C ALA A 314 28.23 3.40 13.12
N GLU A 315 27.23 2.97 12.35
CA GLU A 315 26.13 3.84 11.94
C GLU A 315 25.53 4.41 13.24
N GLU A 316 25.78 5.70 13.50
CA GLU A 316 25.19 6.43 14.60
C GLU A 316 23.68 6.24 14.54
N VAL A 317 23.12 5.54 15.52
CA VAL A 317 21.67 5.42 15.69
C VAL A 317 21.17 6.82 16.03
N LYS A 318 20.77 7.58 15.01
CA LYS A 318 20.22 8.93 15.18
C LYS A 318 19.04 8.88 16.14
N ASP A 319 19.00 9.81 17.09
CA ASP A 319 17.87 9.95 18.01
C ASP A 319 16.57 10.07 17.18
N PRO A 320 15.56 9.23 17.42
CA PRO A 320 14.28 9.27 16.71
C PRO A 320 13.65 10.65 16.69
N THR A 321 13.84 11.42 17.77
CA THR A 321 13.36 12.80 17.86
C THR A 321 14.04 13.68 16.81
N ASP A 322 15.34 13.52 16.61
CA ASP A 322 16.09 14.33 15.64
C ASP A 322 15.75 13.97 14.20
N VAL A 323 15.57 12.67 13.90
CA VAL A 323 15.04 12.23 12.61
C VAL A 323 13.67 12.87 12.34
N LEU A 324 12.76 12.84 13.33
CA LEU A 324 11.43 13.44 13.19
C LEU A 324 11.47 14.97 13.07
N LYS A 325 12.42 15.65 13.73
CA LYS A 325 12.64 17.10 13.54
C LYS A 325 13.09 17.40 12.12
N ASP A 326 13.97 16.58 11.54
CA ASP A 326 14.44 16.74 10.17
C ASP A 326 13.30 16.53 9.17
N VAL A 327 12.44 15.53 9.39
CA VAL A 327 11.20 15.37 8.61
C VAL A 327 10.31 16.62 8.73
N GLY A 328 10.21 17.21 9.92
CA GLY A 328 9.49 18.48 10.12
C GLY A 328 10.09 19.66 9.36
N LYS A 329 11.43 19.71 9.21
CA LYS A 329 12.11 20.74 8.39
C LYS A 329 11.84 20.53 6.91
N VAL A 330 11.91 19.28 6.43
CA VAL A 330 11.63 18.93 5.02
C VAL A 330 10.18 19.25 4.67
N GLY A 331 9.23 18.93 5.55
CA GLY A 331 7.81 19.21 5.38
C GLY A 331 7.37 20.62 5.78
N LYS A 332 8.30 21.56 5.98
CA LYS A 332 7.98 22.92 6.47
C LYS A 332 6.94 23.59 5.57
N GLY A 333 5.85 24.05 6.18
CA GLY A 333 4.75 24.69 5.46
C GLY A 333 3.59 23.75 5.10
N PHE A 334 3.82 22.44 5.12
CA PHE A 334 2.81 21.40 4.88
C PHE A 334 2.48 20.61 6.15
N VAL A 335 3.50 20.35 6.98
CA VAL A 335 3.36 19.70 8.29
C VAL A 335 2.74 20.67 9.30
N ARG A 336 1.67 20.22 9.96
CA ARG A 336 1.00 20.89 11.09
C ARG A 336 1.66 20.54 12.42
N GLY A 337 1.97 19.27 12.64
CA GLY A 337 2.65 18.81 13.85
C GLY A 337 3.17 17.38 13.72
N ILE A 338 4.20 17.04 14.48
CA ILE A 338 4.79 15.70 14.54
C ILE A 338 4.79 15.22 15.99
N TYR A 339 4.24 14.03 16.20
CA TYR A 339 4.07 13.44 17.52
C TYR A 339 4.79 12.10 17.58
N LEU A 340 5.66 11.94 18.57
CA LEU A 340 6.30 10.67 18.91
C LEU A 340 5.45 9.96 19.97
N LEU A 341 4.94 8.77 19.64
CA LEU A 341 4.08 7.98 20.51
C LEU A 341 4.85 6.85 21.22
N LYS A 342 5.77 6.20 20.49
CA LYS A 342 6.56 5.06 20.99
C LYS A 342 8.00 5.21 20.52
N ALA A 343 8.94 5.09 21.45
CA ALA A 343 10.35 5.02 21.10
C ALA A 343 10.65 3.74 20.30
N PRO A 344 11.65 3.73 19.40
CA PRO A 344 12.06 2.53 18.71
C PRO A 344 12.52 1.49 19.71
N ARG A 345 12.10 0.25 19.46
CA ARG A 345 12.53 -0.89 20.25
C ARG A 345 13.96 -1.22 19.83
N LEU A 346 14.95 -0.87 20.66
CA LEU A 346 16.28 -1.44 20.57
C LEU A 346 16.16 -2.93 20.92
N MET A 347 16.35 -3.84 19.96
CA MET A 347 16.50 -5.25 20.30
C MET A 347 17.90 -5.44 20.91
N GLY A 348 17.94 -5.72 22.21
CA GLY A 348 19.13 -6.20 22.91
C GLY A 348 19.41 -7.67 22.64
#